data_AF-A0A5K7XCD3-F1
#
_entry.id   AF-A0A5K7XCD3-F1
#
_cell.length_a   1.000
_cell.length_b   1.000
_cell.length_c   1.000
_cell.angle_alpha   90.00
_cell.angle_beta   90.00
_cell.angle_gamma   90.00
#
_symmetry.space_group_name_H-M   'P 1'
#
loop_
_entity.id
_entity.type
_entity.pdbx_description
1 polymer ?
#
loop_
_entity_poly.entity_id
_entity_poly.type
_entity_poly.pdbx_seq_one_letter_code
_entity_poly.pdbx_strand_id
1 'polypeptide(L)'
;MLTHRLSIALVLIGLLHAVSAIGCGKHGTSNVVVRGDVSVGGEPVESGQIRFVPIDGNAGPIGIGDILAGRYEISARGGVPPGKHRVEVEPLKKTGRKVPGKPPFNDGSIDELQPTGALLYRGENSPLIVDTATSVDGEIDLEIPAK
;
A
#
# COMPACT_ATOMS: atom_id res chain seq x y z
N MET A 1 50.66 -40.48 28.99
CA MET A 1 50.20 -39.07 29.17
C MET A 1 50.14 -38.30 27.84
N LEU A 2 49.75 -38.94 26.72
CA LEU A 2 49.75 -38.32 25.38
C LEU A 2 48.45 -38.59 24.59
N THR A 3 47.36 -38.96 25.27
CA THR A 3 46.07 -39.27 24.63
C THR A 3 44.99 -38.24 24.93
N HIS A 4 45.20 -37.33 25.90
CA HIS A 4 44.21 -36.30 26.27
C HIS A 4 44.37 -34.97 25.52
N ARG A 5 45.49 -34.70 24.85
CA ARG A 5 45.66 -33.47 24.05
C ARG A 5 45.08 -33.59 22.64
N LEU A 6 44.82 -34.82 22.17
CA LEU A 6 44.22 -35.07 20.86
C LEU A 6 42.69 -34.99 20.87
N SER A 7 42.05 -35.17 22.03
CA SER A 7 40.59 -35.06 22.17
C SER A 7 40.08 -33.63 22.31
N ILE A 8 40.93 -32.69 22.74
CA ILE A 8 40.56 -31.27 22.86
C ILE A 8 40.68 -30.56 21.49
N ALA A 9 41.58 -31.01 20.63
CA ALA A 9 41.77 -30.44 19.29
C ALA A 9 40.63 -30.80 18.31
N LEU A 10 39.85 -31.85 18.57
CA LEU A 10 38.74 -32.28 17.70
C LEU A 10 37.36 -31.72 18.12
N VAL A 11 37.23 -31.17 19.33
CA VAL A 11 35.98 -30.51 19.78
C VAL A 11 35.94 -29.04 19.34
N LEU A 12 37.08 -28.44 19.00
CA LEU A 12 37.17 -27.05 18.52
C LEU A 12 36.96 -26.88 17.00
N ILE A 13 36.79 -27.97 16.25
CA ILE A 13 36.49 -27.94 14.80
C ILE A 13 34.97 -27.92 14.54
N GLY A 14 34.14 -28.21 15.56
CA GLY A 14 32.68 -28.30 15.44
C GLY A 14 31.88 -27.03 15.76
N LEU A 15 32.51 -25.94 16.20
CA LEU A 15 31.81 -24.76 16.74
C LEU A 15 32.07 -23.44 15.99
N LEU A 16 32.46 -23.50 14.71
CA LEU A 16 32.75 -22.27 13.93
C LEU A 16 32.07 -22.20 12.55
N HIS A 17 31.06 -23.03 12.27
CA HIS A 17 30.39 -23.03 10.95
C HIS A 17 28.88 -22.81 11.01
N ALA A 18 28.32 -22.36 12.13
CA ALA A 18 26.86 -22.24 12.32
C ALA A 18 26.34 -20.82 12.55
N VAL A 19 27.04 -19.76 12.09
CA VAL A 19 26.53 -18.38 12.16
C VAL A 19 26.92 -17.61 10.90
N SER A 20 26.25 -17.89 9.78
CA SER A 20 26.31 -17.02 8.58
C SER A 20 25.02 -17.04 7.79
N ALA A 21 23.89 -17.20 8.47
CA ALA A 21 22.57 -16.95 7.90
C ALA A 21 21.88 -15.91 8.78
N ILE A 22 22.13 -14.63 8.50
CA ILE A 22 21.18 -13.51 8.62
C ILE A 22 21.84 -12.32 7.92
N GLY A 23 21.20 -11.82 6.86
CA GLY A 23 21.25 -10.39 6.57
C GLY A 23 22.13 -9.92 5.42
N CYS A 24 22.10 -10.56 4.24
CA CYS A 24 22.19 -9.76 3.02
C CYS A 24 20.87 -9.00 2.84
N GLY A 25 20.75 -7.87 3.54
CA GLY A 25 19.70 -6.90 3.29
C GLY A 25 19.80 -6.45 1.83
N LYS A 26 18.81 -6.83 1.02
CA LYS A 26 18.62 -6.29 -0.32
C LYS A 26 18.47 -4.78 -0.20
N HIS A 27 19.56 -4.06 -0.45
CA HIS A 27 19.53 -2.62 -0.67
C HIS A 27 18.81 -2.38 -2.01
N GLY A 28 17.65 -1.72 -1.94
CA GLY A 28 16.77 -1.44 -3.06
C GLY A 28 15.49 -2.23 -2.96
N THR A 29 14.62 -1.90 -2.00
CA THR A 29 13.26 -2.40 -2.03
C THR A 29 12.54 -1.76 -3.20
N SER A 30 12.41 -2.51 -4.30
CA SER A 30 11.48 -2.16 -5.36
C SER A 30 10.10 -1.96 -4.74
N ASN A 31 9.43 -0.88 -5.12
CA ASN A 31 8.07 -0.61 -4.67
C ASN A 31 7.19 -1.84 -4.94
N VAL A 32 6.28 -2.11 -4.01
CA VAL A 32 5.31 -3.20 -4.08
C VAL A 32 4.17 -2.79 -4.99
N VAL A 33 3.73 -3.72 -5.84
CA VAL A 33 2.46 -3.56 -6.58
C VAL A 33 1.34 -3.77 -5.59
N VAL A 34 0.48 -2.77 -5.39
CA VAL A 34 -0.68 -2.88 -4.51
C VAL A 34 -1.95 -2.79 -5.32
N ARG A 35 -2.90 -3.67 -5.05
CA ARG A 35 -4.18 -3.76 -5.74
C ARG A 35 -5.26 -4.25 -4.79
N GLY A 36 -6.51 -4.02 -5.15
CA GLY A 36 -7.65 -4.55 -4.39
C GLY A 36 -8.95 -3.89 -4.79
N ASP A 37 -9.99 -4.24 -4.04
CA ASP A 37 -11.33 -3.69 -4.19
C ASP A 37 -11.61 -2.63 -3.10
N VAL A 38 -12.38 -1.61 -3.46
CA VAL A 38 -12.79 -0.50 -2.59
C VAL A 38 -14.30 -0.33 -2.69
N SER A 39 -14.95 -0.35 -1.54
CA SER A 39 -16.40 -0.21 -1.41
C SER A 39 -16.77 0.82 -0.35
N VAL A 40 -17.97 1.39 -0.47
CA VAL A 40 -18.58 2.29 0.50
C VAL A 40 -19.95 1.75 0.89
N GLY A 41 -20.12 1.36 2.16
CA GLY A 41 -21.38 0.78 2.64
C GLY A 41 -21.77 -0.51 1.91
N GLY A 42 -20.79 -1.30 1.47
CA GLY A 42 -20.98 -2.51 0.67
C GLY A 42 -21.20 -2.30 -0.83
N GLU A 43 -21.27 -1.05 -1.32
CA GLU A 43 -21.32 -0.76 -2.75
C GLU A 43 -19.91 -0.49 -3.31
N PRO A 44 -19.48 -1.11 -4.43
CA PRO A 44 -18.23 -0.77 -5.08
C PRO A 44 -18.15 0.71 -5.43
N VAL A 45 -17.01 1.34 -5.16
CA VAL A 45 -16.78 2.75 -5.51
C VAL A 45 -16.73 2.91 -7.02
N GLU A 46 -17.62 3.73 -7.58
CA GLU A 46 -17.70 3.93 -9.04
C GLU A 46 -16.39 4.51 -9.60
N SER A 47 -15.89 5.57 -8.97
CA SER A 47 -14.59 6.17 -9.29
C SER A 47 -14.00 6.86 -8.07
N GLY A 48 -12.71 7.18 -8.09
CA GLY A 48 -12.07 7.92 -7.01
C GLY A 48 -10.57 7.84 -7.05
N GLN A 49 -9.93 8.25 -5.96
CA GLN A 49 -8.49 8.14 -5.78
C GLN A 49 -8.17 7.45 -4.45
N ILE A 50 -7.12 6.65 -4.44
CA ILE A 50 -6.53 6.05 -3.26
C ILE A 50 -5.08 6.51 -3.11
N ARG A 51 -4.67 6.81 -1.87
CA ARG A 51 -3.30 7.22 -1.55
C ARG A 51 -2.75 6.38 -0.41
N PHE A 52 -1.51 5.94 -0.56
CA PHE A 52 -0.72 5.28 0.48
C PHE A 52 0.34 6.26 0.96
N VAL A 53 0.09 6.90 2.10
CA VAL A 53 0.98 7.89 2.70
C VAL A 53 1.89 7.20 3.71
N PRO A 54 3.22 7.17 3.51
CA PRO A 54 4.15 6.58 4.46
C PRO A 54 4.03 7.21 5.86
N ILE A 55 4.08 6.38 6.91
CA ILE A 55 4.03 6.81 8.32
C ILE A 55 5.07 6.06 9.15
N ASP A 56 5.14 6.32 10.46
CA ASP A 56 6.03 5.63 11.42
C ASP A 56 7.52 5.64 11.01
N GLY A 57 7.99 6.73 10.40
CA GLY A 57 9.38 6.86 9.94
C GLY A 57 9.69 6.12 8.64
N ASN A 58 8.68 5.53 7.98
CA ASN A 58 8.80 5.05 6.61
C ASN A 58 9.06 6.25 5.68
N ALA A 59 10.22 6.27 5.03
CA ALA A 59 10.61 7.32 4.10
C ALA A 59 10.32 6.87 2.67
N GLY A 60 9.50 7.62 1.95
CA GLY A 60 9.18 7.31 0.56
C GLY A 60 8.16 8.26 -0.05
N PRO A 61 7.97 8.22 -1.38
CA PRO A 61 6.90 8.94 -2.04
C PRO A 61 5.53 8.38 -1.62
N ILE A 62 4.50 9.22 -1.73
CA ILE A 62 3.11 8.78 -1.61
C ILE A 62 2.77 7.94 -2.86
N GLY A 63 2.27 6.71 -2.64
CA GLY A 63 1.69 5.90 -3.71
C GLY A 63 0.29 6.39 -4.02
N ILE A 64 -0.04 6.64 -5.30
CA ILE A 64 -1.35 7.16 -5.72
C ILE A 64 -1.90 6.25 -6.82
N GLY A 65 -3.17 5.87 -6.69
CA GLY A 65 -3.89 5.09 -7.70
C GLY A 65 -5.29 5.62 -7.92
N ASP A 66 -5.80 5.46 -9.14
CA ASP A 66 -7.20 5.70 -9.44
C ASP A 66 -8.03 4.47 -9.08
N ILE A 67 -9.23 4.71 -8.56
CA ILE A 67 -10.24 3.69 -8.34
C ILE A 67 -11.18 3.74 -9.54
N LEU A 68 -11.42 2.61 -10.19
CA LEU A 68 -12.33 2.46 -11.31
C LEU A 68 -13.20 1.23 -11.10
N ALA A 69 -14.52 1.42 -11.04
CA ALA A 69 -15.48 0.33 -10.84
C ALA A 69 -15.14 -0.58 -9.65
N GLY A 70 -14.75 0.03 -8.53
CA GLY A 70 -14.38 -0.62 -7.29
C GLY A 70 -12.93 -1.07 -7.23
N ARG A 71 -12.19 -1.13 -8.33
CA ARG A 71 -10.83 -1.69 -8.34
C ARG A 71 -9.77 -0.61 -8.43
N TYR A 72 -8.64 -0.85 -7.77
CA TYR A 72 -7.42 -0.06 -7.94
C TYR A 72 -6.20 -0.95 -8.14
N GLU A 73 -5.17 -0.40 -8.78
CA GLU A 73 -3.84 -1.00 -8.91
C GLU A 73 -2.78 0.09 -8.99
N ILE A 74 -1.69 -0.06 -8.23
CA ILE A 74 -0.53 0.84 -8.21
C ILE A 74 0.72 0.01 -8.51
N SER A 75 1.26 0.11 -9.74
CA SER A 75 2.33 -0.76 -10.24
C SER A 75 3.73 -0.09 -10.33
N ALA A 76 4.78 -0.91 -10.47
CA ALA A 76 6.20 -0.57 -10.29
C ALA A 76 6.79 0.44 -11.30
N ARG A 77 6.37 1.70 -11.15
CA ARG A 77 7.04 2.99 -11.46
C ARG A 77 6.39 4.13 -10.65
N GLY A 78 5.19 3.88 -10.10
CA GLY A 78 4.53 4.64 -9.03
C GLY A 78 4.04 3.77 -7.86
N GLY A 79 4.49 2.51 -7.77
CA GLY A 79 4.12 1.53 -6.74
C GLY A 79 4.34 2.03 -5.31
N VAL A 80 3.85 1.28 -4.32
CA VAL A 80 3.92 1.70 -2.92
C VAL A 80 5.24 1.23 -2.29
N PRO A 81 6.02 2.10 -1.62
CA PRO A 81 7.16 1.66 -0.82
C PRO A 81 6.74 0.54 0.16
N PRO A 82 7.57 -0.46 0.47
CA PRO A 82 7.21 -1.40 1.52
C PRO A 82 7.20 -0.70 2.89
N GLY A 83 6.28 -1.11 3.75
CA GLY A 83 6.19 -0.67 5.14
C GLY A 83 4.80 -0.13 5.48
N LYS A 84 4.71 0.59 6.60
CA LYS A 84 3.45 1.14 7.08
C LYS A 84 3.04 2.40 6.33
N HIS A 85 1.76 2.43 5.97
CA HIS A 85 1.12 3.54 5.29
C HIS A 85 -0.22 3.85 5.94
N ARG A 86 -0.53 5.14 6.08
CA ARG A 86 -1.92 5.59 6.20
C ARG A 86 -2.55 5.56 4.82
N VAL A 87 -3.72 4.96 4.72
CA VAL A 87 -4.48 4.90 3.47
C VAL A 87 -5.55 5.98 3.46
N GLU A 88 -5.57 6.78 2.41
CA GLU A 88 -6.57 7.81 2.17
C GLU A 88 -7.40 7.43 0.95
N VAL A 89 -8.72 7.47 1.06
CA VAL A 89 -9.65 7.08 -0.01
C VAL A 89 -10.61 8.22 -0.25
N GLU A 90 -10.63 8.73 -1.48
CA GLU A 90 -11.54 9.77 -1.97
C GLU A 90 -12.53 9.17 -2.98
N PRO A 91 -13.62 8.54 -2.52
CA PRO A 91 -14.57 7.92 -3.43
C PRO A 91 -15.55 8.98 -3.98
N LEU A 92 -15.82 8.87 -5.27
CA LEU A 92 -16.69 9.74 -6.05
C LEU A 92 -17.84 8.91 -6.63
N LYS A 93 -19.03 9.49 -6.63
CA LYS A 93 -20.24 8.92 -7.25
C LYS A 93 -20.84 9.95 -8.20
N LYS A 94 -21.33 9.50 -9.35
CA LYS A 94 -22.08 10.39 -10.25
C LYS A 94 -23.39 10.82 -9.60
N THR A 95 -23.73 12.11 -9.72
CA THR A 95 -25.02 12.63 -9.24
C THR A 95 -26.15 12.41 -10.27
N GLY A 96 -25.81 12.01 -11.50
CA GLY A 96 -26.72 11.94 -12.64
C GLY A 96 -26.96 13.30 -13.32
N ARG A 97 -26.46 14.40 -12.75
CA ARG A 97 -26.50 15.73 -13.38
C ARG A 97 -25.28 15.91 -14.28
N LYS A 98 -25.43 16.80 -15.26
CA LYS A 98 -24.32 17.29 -16.08
C LYS A 98 -23.99 18.72 -15.71
N VAL A 99 -22.70 19.03 -15.63
CA VAL A 99 -22.18 20.39 -15.42
C VAL A 99 -21.33 20.81 -16.62
N PRO A 100 -21.25 22.11 -16.94
CA PRO A 100 -20.33 22.59 -17.96
C PRO A 100 -18.88 22.18 -17.63
N GLY A 101 -18.14 21.73 -18.64
CA GLY A 101 -16.72 21.51 -18.56
C GLY A 101 -15.96 22.80 -18.24
N LYS A 102 -14.68 22.68 -17.88
CA LYS A 102 -13.80 23.83 -17.60
C LYS A 102 -12.91 24.11 -18.81
N PRO A 103 -13.13 25.19 -19.58
CA PRO A 103 -12.21 25.61 -20.63
C PRO A 103 -10.84 26.03 -20.07
N PRO A 104 -9.74 25.85 -20.84
CA PRO A 104 -9.68 25.26 -22.17
C PRO A 104 -9.63 23.72 -22.16
N PHE A 105 -9.71 23.07 -21.00
CA PHE A 105 -9.54 21.63 -20.88
C PHE A 105 -10.74 20.84 -21.43
N ASN A 106 -11.97 21.36 -21.25
CA ASN A 106 -13.19 20.77 -21.77
C ASN A 106 -14.26 21.84 -21.97
N ASP A 107 -14.82 21.94 -23.18
CA ASP A 107 -15.86 22.90 -23.58
C ASP A 107 -17.28 22.29 -23.61
N GLY A 108 -17.41 20.98 -23.35
CA GLY A 108 -18.66 20.23 -23.35
C GLY A 108 -19.36 20.19 -21.99
N SER A 109 -20.23 19.21 -21.79
CA SER A 109 -20.86 18.91 -20.49
C SER A 109 -20.33 17.59 -19.95
N ILE A 110 -19.88 17.59 -18.69
CA ILE A 110 -19.34 16.42 -17.99
C ILE A 110 -20.29 15.96 -16.89
N ASP A 111 -20.20 14.68 -16.51
CA ASP A 111 -20.94 14.17 -15.36
C ASP A 111 -20.47 14.87 -14.09
N GLU A 112 -21.42 15.32 -13.27
CA GLU A 112 -21.12 15.87 -11.96
C GLU A 112 -20.77 14.71 -11.02
N LEU A 113 -19.57 14.78 -10.45
CA LEU A 113 -19.09 13.84 -9.43
C LEU A 113 -19.24 14.46 -8.05
N GLN A 114 -19.78 13.69 -7.10
CA GLN A 114 -19.88 14.09 -5.71
C GLN A 114 -19.14 13.11 -4.80
N PRO A 115 -18.40 13.61 -3.80
CA PRO A 115 -17.71 12.73 -2.87
C PRO A 115 -18.67 11.95 -1.95
N THR A 116 -18.44 10.64 -1.81
CA THR A 116 -19.23 9.72 -0.95
C THR A 116 -18.42 9.15 0.22
N GLY A 117 -19.04 8.41 1.14
CA GLY A 117 -18.38 7.83 2.32
C GLY A 117 -17.97 8.86 3.40
N ALA A 118 -17.58 8.36 4.57
CA ALA A 118 -17.22 9.18 5.71
C ALA A 118 -15.95 10.03 5.46
N LEU A 119 -16.01 11.32 5.81
CA LEU A 119 -14.91 12.28 5.56
C LEU A 119 -13.59 11.90 6.24
N LEU A 120 -13.68 11.16 7.35
CA LEU A 120 -12.53 10.70 8.13
C LEU A 120 -11.48 9.98 7.27
N TYR A 121 -11.91 9.26 6.23
CA TYR A 121 -11.05 8.40 5.42
C TYR A 121 -10.28 9.14 4.30
N ARG A 122 -10.50 10.44 4.10
CA ARG A 122 -10.00 11.19 2.94
C ARG A 122 -8.71 11.97 3.16
N GLY A 123 -8.10 11.86 4.33
CA GLY A 123 -6.95 12.69 4.66
C GLY A 123 -6.21 12.23 5.91
N GLU A 124 -5.54 13.17 6.56
CA GLU A 124 -4.61 12.90 7.66
C GLU A 124 -5.23 12.17 8.87
N ASN A 125 -6.55 12.28 9.04
CA ASN A 125 -7.29 11.62 10.12
C ASN A 125 -7.74 10.19 9.78
N SER A 126 -7.40 9.67 8.60
CA SER A 126 -7.82 8.33 8.20
C SER A 126 -7.29 7.27 9.18
N PRO A 127 -8.15 6.41 9.73
CA PRO A 127 -7.75 5.33 10.63
C PRO A 127 -7.19 4.12 9.88
N LEU A 128 -7.21 4.12 8.53
CA LEU A 128 -6.75 2.99 7.74
C LEU A 128 -5.23 2.94 7.73
N ILE A 129 -4.69 1.95 8.43
CA ILE A 129 -3.25 1.68 8.48
C ILE A 129 -3.00 0.33 7.83
N VAL A 130 -2.12 0.32 6.82
CA VAL A 130 -1.76 -0.88 6.06
C VAL A 130 -0.26 -1.04 6.04
N ASP A 131 0.23 -2.26 6.24
CA ASP A 131 1.64 -2.60 6.09
C ASP A 131 1.87 -3.40 4.80
N THR A 132 2.34 -2.71 3.76
CA THR A 132 2.59 -3.28 2.43
C THR A 132 3.79 -4.23 2.40
N ALA A 133 4.63 -4.26 3.45
CA ALA A 133 5.70 -5.25 3.55
C ALA A 133 5.17 -6.64 3.94
N THR A 134 3.95 -6.70 4.48
CA THR A 134 3.33 -7.94 4.99
C THR A 134 2.08 -8.37 4.22
N SER A 135 1.64 -7.59 3.22
CA SER A 135 0.47 -7.96 2.42
C SER A 135 0.78 -9.16 1.52
N VAL A 136 -0.19 -10.08 1.42
CA VAL A 136 -0.11 -11.24 0.53
C VAL A 136 -0.30 -10.75 -0.89
N ASP A 137 0.71 -10.93 -1.74
CA ASP A 137 0.71 -10.56 -3.16
C ASP A 137 0.31 -9.10 -3.48
N GLY A 138 0.36 -8.21 -2.47
CA GLY A 138 -0.08 -6.83 -2.60
C GLY A 138 -1.61 -6.64 -2.63
N GLU A 139 -2.41 -7.66 -2.30
CA GLU A 139 -3.88 -7.55 -2.27
C GLU A 139 -4.36 -6.88 -0.97
N ILE A 140 -5.06 -5.75 -1.10
CA ILE A 140 -5.53 -4.93 0.02
C ILE A 140 -6.93 -4.40 -0.32
N ASP A 141 -7.96 -5.04 0.22
CA ASP A 141 -9.36 -4.64 0.06
C ASP A 141 -9.78 -3.64 1.16
N LEU A 142 -10.59 -2.64 0.79
CA LEU A 142 -10.98 -1.55 1.67
C LEU A 142 -12.50 -1.33 1.67
N GLU A 143 -13.12 -1.53 2.82
CA GLU A 143 -14.51 -1.16 3.07
C GLU A 143 -14.55 0.17 3.84
N ILE A 144 -15.19 1.17 3.24
CA ILE A 144 -15.40 2.49 3.84
C ILE A 144 -16.84 2.56 4.36
N PRO A 145 -17.08 2.90 5.63
CA PRO A 145 -18.42 3.15 6.12
C PRO A 145 -19.15 4.23 5.29
N ALA A 146 -20.44 3.98 5.04
CA ALA A 146 -21.34 4.99 4.51
C ALA A 146 -21.40 6.22 5.43
N LYS A 147 -21.83 7.36 4.87
CA LYS A 147 -22.03 8.61 5.60
C LYS A 147 -23.13 8.52 6.65
#